data_AF-A0A067QMU2-F1
#
_entry.id   AF-A0A067QMU2-F1
#
_cell.length_a   1.000
_cell.length_b   1.000
_cell.length_c   1.000
_cell.angle_alpha   90.00
_cell.angle_beta   90.00
_cell.angle_gamma   90.00
#
_symmetry.space_group_name_H-M   'P 1'
#
loop_
_entity.id
_entity.type
_entity.pdbx_description
1 polymer ?
#
loop_
_entity_poly.entity_id
_entity_poly.type
_entity_poly.pdbx_seq_one_letter_code
_entity_poly.pdbx_strand_id
1 'polypeptide(L)'
;MDSMMWSGNLTHPFELNPEGRSWHSLTFITDTRAIVYGGLNQYNIVLNDCWLLTLHSEGMDHEWQEFELSYDHGEPRCSHTACLFPATGELLIHSGSTQPFYETRLKLKDHAEELLVIHFTPKSLLRLCLDVVVTYEKKLRSEWWSVPANLQKVLRDRLQQF
;
A
#
# COMPACT_ATOMS: atom_id res chain seq x y z
N MET A 1 -25.41 -10.75 9.56
CA MET A 1 -25.12 -10.69 8.12
C MET A 1 -26.26 -11.44 7.41
N ASP A 2 -27.50 -11.01 7.64
CA ASP A 2 -28.64 -11.94 7.59
C ASP A 2 -29.59 -11.71 6.41
N SER A 3 -29.45 -10.59 5.70
CA SER A 3 -30.31 -10.24 4.57
C SER A 3 -29.80 -10.75 3.22
N MET A 4 -28.48 -10.95 3.06
CA MET A 4 -27.83 -11.29 1.77
C MET A 4 -28.29 -10.37 0.61
N MET A 5 -28.62 -9.11 0.93
CA MET A 5 -29.13 -8.14 -0.03
C MET A 5 -28.03 -7.23 -0.54
N TRP A 6 -28.07 -6.95 -1.85
CA TRP A 6 -27.29 -5.88 -2.43
C TRP A 6 -27.90 -4.52 -2.06
N SER A 7 -27.08 -3.60 -1.57
CA SER A 7 -27.47 -2.21 -1.29
C SER A 7 -27.72 -1.38 -2.56
N GLY A 8 -27.28 -1.87 -3.73
CA GLY A 8 -27.36 -1.16 -5.00
C GLY A 8 -26.17 -0.21 -5.19
N ASN A 9 -26.39 0.87 -5.93
CA ASN A 9 -25.35 1.86 -6.14
C ASN A 9 -25.22 2.76 -4.91
N LEU A 10 -24.03 2.78 -4.32
CA LEU A 10 -23.70 3.65 -3.19
C LEU A 10 -23.21 5.04 -3.64
N THR A 11 -22.76 5.21 -4.88
CA THR A 11 -22.20 6.50 -5.33
C THR A 11 -23.28 7.58 -5.40
N HIS A 12 -23.01 8.76 -4.87
CA HIS A 12 -23.87 9.93 -5.03
C HIS A 12 -23.36 10.87 -6.13
N PRO A 13 -24.27 11.45 -6.95
CA PRO A 13 -23.89 12.51 -7.88
C PRO A 13 -23.23 13.68 -7.14
N PHE A 14 -22.20 14.28 -7.74
CA PHE A 14 -21.46 15.45 -7.23
C PHE A 14 -20.53 15.22 -6.03
N GLU A 15 -20.37 13.98 -5.56
CA GLU A 15 -19.33 13.64 -4.59
C GLU A 15 -18.00 13.32 -5.28
N LEU A 16 -16.90 13.58 -4.57
CA LEU A 16 -15.58 13.14 -4.98
C LEU A 16 -15.54 11.61 -4.93
N ASN A 17 -15.28 10.96 -6.07
CA ASN A 17 -15.21 9.51 -6.17
C ASN A 17 -13.97 9.13 -6.98
N PRO A 18 -13.30 8.02 -6.66
CA PRO A 18 -12.26 7.48 -7.52
C PRO A 18 -12.81 7.18 -8.91
N GLU A 19 -12.00 7.40 -9.95
CA GLU A 19 -12.39 7.03 -11.31
C GLU A 19 -12.71 5.53 -11.44
N GLY A 20 -13.62 5.19 -12.34
CA GLY A 20 -13.97 3.81 -12.66
C GLY A 20 -12.74 3.03 -13.15
N ARG A 21 -12.47 1.89 -12.50
CA ARG A 21 -11.23 1.13 -12.71
C ARG A 21 -11.42 -0.38 -12.52
N SER A 22 -10.57 -1.15 -13.18
CA SER A 22 -10.41 -2.60 -13.00
C SER A 22 -9.03 -2.94 -12.45
N TRP A 23 -8.83 -4.18 -12.00
CA TRP A 23 -7.53 -4.71 -11.53
C TRP A 23 -6.84 -3.87 -10.44
N HIS A 24 -7.62 -3.13 -9.66
CA HIS A 24 -7.16 -2.43 -8.47
C HIS A 24 -7.14 -3.38 -7.27
N SER A 25 -6.48 -2.96 -6.19
CA SER A 25 -6.63 -3.61 -4.89
C SER A 25 -7.58 -2.79 -4.00
N LEU A 26 -8.40 -3.46 -3.20
CA LEU A 26 -9.15 -2.87 -2.09
C LEU A 26 -8.79 -3.64 -0.82
N THR A 27 -8.22 -2.94 0.18
CA THR A 27 -7.76 -3.58 1.42
C THR A 27 -8.23 -2.78 2.63
N PHE A 28 -8.95 -3.43 3.54
CA PHE A 28 -9.31 -2.83 4.83
C PHE A 28 -8.08 -2.61 5.70
N ILE A 29 -7.95 -1.40 6.25
CA ILE A 29 -6.91 -1.01 7.21
C ILE A 29 -7.46 -0.91 8.64
N THR A 30 -8.77 -0.74 8.78
CA THR A 30 -9.54 -0.87 10.03
C THR A 30 -10.92 -1.46 9.69
N ASP A 31 -11.78 -1.68 10.69
CA ASP A 31 -13.15 -2.17 10.48
C ASP A 31 -14.03 -1.21 9.65
N THR A 32 -13.65 0.06 9.57
CA THR A 32 -14.42 1.13 8.91
C THR A 32 -13.64 1.86 7.83
N ARG A 33 -12.40 1.46 7.55
CA ARG A 33 -11.55 2.15 6.57
C ARG A 33 -10.87 1.17 5.63
N ALA A 34 -10.91 1.46 4.35
CA ALA A 34 -10.24 0.68 3.31
C ALA A 34 -9.46 1.57 2.35
N ILE A 35 -8.44 1.00 1.74
CA ILE A 35 -7.59 1.66 0.76
C ILE A 35 -7.81 1.03 -0.60
N VAL A 36 -8.02 1.88 -1.59
CA VAL A 36 -7.96 1.53 -3.00
C VAL A 36 -6.66 2.07 -3.59
N TYR A 37 -5.92 1.21 -4.29
CA TYR A 37 -4.67 1.60 -4.94
C TYR A 37 -4.61 1.12 -6.39
N GLY A 38 -4.19 2.03 -7.26
CA GLY A 38 -3.91 1.77 -8.67
C GLY A 38 -5.09 1.22 -9.45
N GLY A 39 -4.81 0.33 -10.40
CA GLY A 39 -5.77 -0.27 -11.32
C GLY A 39 -5.59 0.21 -12.76
N LEU A 40 -6.57 -0.11 -13.60
CA LEU A 40 -6.63 0.29 -15.00
C LEU A 40 -7.98 0.97 -15.29
N ASN A 41 -7.94 2.22 -15.76
CA ASN A 41 -9.16 2.96 -16.10
C ASN A 41 -9.70 2.63 -17.50
N GLN A 42 -10.83 3.24 -17.87
CA GLN A 42 -11.49 3.05 -19.16
C GLN A 42 -10.68 3.52 -20.39
N TYR A 43 -9.65 4.34 -20.18
CA TYR A 43 -8.74 4.82 -21.22
C TYR A 43 -7.48 3.95 -21.34
N ASN A 44 -7.46 2.81 -20.64
CA ASN A 44 -6.32 1.93 -20.48
C ASN A 44 -5.09 2.60 -19.87
N ILE A 45 -5.29 3.56 -18.98
CA ILE A 45 -4.21 4.18 -18.20
C ILE A 45 -4.05 3.37 -16.92
N VAL A 46 -2.82 2.90 -16.66
CA VAL A 46 -2.48 2.29 -15.37
C VAL A 46 -2.37 3.41 -14.34
N LEU A 47 -3.13 3.26 -13.26
CA LEU A 47 -3.25 4.26 -12.22
C LEU A 47 -2.24 4.02 -11.09
N ASN A 48 -1.88 5.09 -10.41
CA ASN A 48 -1.02 5.09 -9.23
C ASN A 48 -1.65 5.84 -8.03
N ASP A 49 -2.83 6.41 -8.22
CA ASP A 49 -3.57 7.10 -7.16
C ASP A 49 -3.97 6.15 -6.01
N CYS A 50 -4.09 6.74 -4.83
CA CYS A 50 -4.44 6.07 -3.59
C CYS A 50 -5.68 6.75 -3.01
N TRP A 51 -6.70 5.96 -2.68
CA TRP A 51 -7.96 6.47 -2.14
C TRP A 51 -8.29 5.81 -0.83
N LEU A 52 -8.71 6.62 0.14
CA LEU A 52 -9.26 6.18 1.41
C LEU A 52 -10.79 6.15 1.32
N LEU A 53 -11.36 4.98 1.56
CA LEU A 53 -12.78 4.77 1.82
C LEU A 53 -13.02 4.77 3.32
N THR A 54 -13.88 5.64 3.82
CA THR A 54 -14.40 5.59 5.19
C THR A 54 -15.86 5.16 5.17
N LEU A 55 -16.20 4.13 5.94
CA LEU A 55 -17.56 3.63 6.14
C LEU A 55 -18.11 4.18 7.46
N HIS A 56 -19.30 4.77 7.42
CA HIS A 56 -20.01 5.24 8.61
C HIS A 56 -20.97 4.16 9.14
N SER A 57 -21.43 4.34 10.39
CA SER A 57 -22.06 3.29 11.22
C SER A 57 -23.32 2.64 10.67
N GLU A 58 -23.91 3.16 9.59
CA GLU A 58 -25.09 2.55 8.93
C GLU A 58 -24.78 1.88 7.59
N GLY A 59 -23.50 1.77 7.19
CA GLY A 59 -23.04 0.98 6.03
C GLY A 59 -23.47 1.50 4.65
N MET A 60 -24.42 2.42 4.60
CA MET A 60 -24.90 3.12 3.40
C MET A 60 -24.20 4.47 3.20
N ASP A 61 -23.66 5.04 4.27
CA ASP A 61 -22.96 6.32 4.25
C ASP A 61 -21.45 6.06 4.21
N HIS A 62 -20.78 6.67 3.24
CA HIS A 62 -19.36 6.48 3.00
C HIS A 62 -18.72 7.73 2.39
N GLU A 63 -17.45 7.93 2.68
CA GLU A 63 -16.67 9.07 2.18
C GLU A 63 -15.41 8.56 1.46
N TRP A 64 -15.13 9.16 0.30
CA TRP A 64 -13.88 8.97 -0.43
C TRP A 64 -12.99 10.18 -0.27
N GLN A 65 -11.72 9.93 0.04
CA GLN A 65 -10.68 10.95 0.09
C GLN A 65 -9.45 10.46 -0.67
N GLU A 66 -8.90 11.30 -1.53
CA GLU A 66 -7.61 11.01 -2.14
C GLU A 66 -6.52 11.09 -1.06
N PHE A 67 -5.74 10.02 -0.94
CA PHE A 67 -4.66 9.91 0.03
C PHE A 67 -3.34 10.28 -0.67
N GLU A 68 -2.86 11.49 -0.43
CA GLU A 68 -1.58 11.95 -0.98
C GLU A 68 -0.42 11.09 -0.47
N LEU A 69 0.22 10.38 -1.39
CA LEU A 69 1.43 9.62 -1.10
C LEU A 69 2.64 10.57 -1.08
N SER A 70 3.56 10.35 -0.14
CA SER A 70 4.78 11.15 0.00
C SER A 70 5.77 11.04 -1.17
N TYR A 71 5.53 10.13 -2.11
CA TYR A 71 6.21 10.05 -3.41
C TYR A 71 5.19 10.42 -4.48
N ASP A 72 5.56 11.28 -5.44
CA ASP A 72 4.71 11.80 -6.53
C ASP A 72 3.80 10.72 -7.13
N HIS A 73 2.60 10.59 -6.57
CA HIS A 73 1.57 9.59 -6.85
C HIS A 73 1.99 8.10 -6.78
N GLY A 74 3.16 7.72 -6.26
CA GLY A 74 3.62 6.32 -6.24
C GLY A 74 3.82 5.69 -7.64
N GLU A 75 4.10 4.38 -7.70
CA GLU A 75 4.31 3.68 -8.98
C GLU A 75 3.00 3.17 -9.58
N PRO A 76 2.69 3.43 -10.87
CA PRO A 76 1.53 2.84 -11.54
C PRO A 76 1.51 1.33 -11.40
N ARG A 77 0.39 0.77 -10.94
CA ARG A 77 0.22 -0.68 -10.79
C ARG A 77 -1.20 -1.13 -11.08
N CYS A 78 -1.34 -2.20 -11.83
CA CYS A 78 -2.57 -2.97 -11.95
C CYS A 78 -2.30 -4.47 -11.82
N SER A 79 -3.32 -5.26 -11.48
CA SER A 79 -3.21 -6.71 -11.23
C SER A 79 -2.18 -7.07 -10.14
N HIS A 80 -1.92 -6.14 -9.22
CA HIS A 80 -1.07 -6.35 -8.06
C HIS A 80 -1.83 -6.99 -6.90
N THR A 81 -1.10 -7.38 -5.86
CA THR A 81 -1.67 -7.80 -4.58
C THR A 81 -1.34 -6.78 -3.50
N ALA A 82 -2.32 -6.46 -2.65
CA ALA A 82 -2.12 -5.60 -1.49
C ALA A 82 -2.51 -6.33 -0.20
N CYS A 83 -1.74 -6.12 0.87
CA CYS A 83 -1.95 -6.77 2.17
C CYS A 83 -1.59 -5.81 3.31
N LEU A 84 -2.50 -5.68 4.28
CA LEU A 84 -2.22 -4.97 5.53
C LEU A 84 -1.26 -5.79 6.38
N PHE A 85 -0.18 -5.19 6.84
CA PHE A 85 0.72 -5.77 7.83
C PHE A 85 0.35 -5.25 9.24
N PRO A 86 -0.37 -6.04 10.06
CA PRO A 86 -1.00 -5.51 11.28
C PRO A 86 0.00 -5.07 12.35
N ALA A 87 1.21 -5.66 12.35
CA ALA A 87 2.24 -5.33 13.33
C ALA A 87 2.78 -3.89 13.20
N THR A 88 2.69 -3.30 12.01
CA THR A 88 3.16 -1.93 11.73
C THR A 88 2.05 -0.99 11.26
N GLY A 89 0.88 -1.53 10.87
CA GLY A 89 -0.19 -0.76 10.25
C GLY A 89 0.13 -0.31 8.82
N GLU A 90 1.06 -0.99 8.15
CA GLU A 90 1.53 -0.64 6.81
C GLU A 90 0.78 -1.46 5.76
N LEU A 91 0.43 -0.86 4.63
CA LEU A 91 -0.10 -1.59 3.48
C LEU A 91 1.06 -1.93 2.53
N LEU A 92 1.24 -3.22 2.30
CA LEU A 92 2.27 -3.77 1.43
C LEU A 92 1.64 -4.08 0.07
N ILE A 93 2.23 -3.56 -1.00
CA ILE A 93 1.79 -3.76 -2.37
C ILE A 93 2.91 -4.42 -3.17
N HIS A 94 2.63 -5.61 -3.68
CA HIS A 94 3.60 -6.45 -4.36
C HIS A 94 3.11 -6.89 -5.74
N SER A 95 4.07 -7.04 -6.67
CA SER A 95 3.83 -7.44 -8.06
C SER A 95 2.91 -6.46 -8.80
N GLY A 96 2.30 -6.93 -9.88
CA GLY A 96 1.49 -6.15 -10.82
C GLY A 96 2.26 -5.66 -12.03
N SER A 97 1.53 -5.05 -12.95
CA SER A 97 2.07 -4.39 -14.14
C SER A 97 2.01 -2.88 -14.02
N THR A 98 3.07 -2.20 -14.45
CA THR A 98 3.22 -0.74 -14.48
C THR A 98 2.69 -0.11 -15.77
N GLN A 99 2.32 -0.94 -16.75
CA GLN A 99 1.80 -0.55 -18.06
C GLN A 99 0.67 -1.52 -18.46
N PRO A 100 -0.15 -1.17 -19.47
CA PRO A 100 -1.20 -2.07 -19.94
C PRO A 100 -0.59 -3.36 -20.51
N PHE A 101 -0.93 -4.50 -19.90
CA PHE A 101 -0.34 -5.81 -20.21
C PHE A 101 -0.42 -6.21 -21.69
N TYR A 102 -1.40 -5.70 -22.45
CA TYR A 102 -1.58 -6.04 -23.86
C TYR A 102 -0.65 -5.26 -24.81
N GLU A 103 -0.13 -4.09 -24.41
CA GLU A 103 0.77 -3.27 -25.24
C GLU A 103 2.22 -3.76 -25.18
N THR A 104 2.61 -4.30 -24.03
CA THR A 104 3.99 -4.66 -23.71
C THR A 104 4.19 -6.16 -23.51
N ARG A 105 3.18 -6.99 -23.75
CA ARG A 105 3.25 -8.46 -23.64
C ARG A 105 4.51 -9.06 -24.29
N LEU A 106 4.95 -8.51 -25.41
CA LEU A 106 6.14 -8.99 -26.14
C LEU A 106 7.46 -8.46 -25.57
N LYS A 107 7.43 -7.42 -24.74
CA LYS A 107 8.61 -6.76 -24.16
C LYS A 107 8.94 -7.27 -22.76
N LEU A 108 7.97 -7.79 -21.99
CA LEU A 108 8.16 -8.36 -20.63
C LEU A 108 8.93 -7.43 -19.67
N LYS A 109 8.73 -6.11 -19.79
CA LYS A 109 9.45 -5.08 -18.99
C LYS A 109 8.51 -4.22 -18.13
N ASP A 110 7.27 -4.66 -18.00
CA ASP A 110 6.20 -3.92 -17.36
C ASP A 110 5.86 -4.44 -15.97
N HIS A 111 6.60 -5.40 -15.42
CA HIS A 111 6.34 -5.90 -14.06
C HIS A 111 6.98 -4.99 -13.01
N ALA A 112 6.24 -4.75 -11.93
CA ALA A 112 6.79 -4.07 -10.78
C ALA A 112 7.71 -5.02 -9.99
N GLU A 113 8.98 -4.66 -9.88
CA GLU A 113 9.99 -5.43 -9.14
C GLU A 113 10.04 -5.03 -7.65
N GLU A 114 9.62 -3.82 -7.33
CA GLU A 114 9.74 -3.28 -5.98
C GLU A 114 8.51 -3.57 -5.10
N LEU A 115 8.73 -3.70 -3.80
CA LEU A 115 7.67 -3.71 -2.79
C LEU A 115 7.31 -2.27 -2.46
N LEU A 116 6.06 -1.88 -2.75
CA LEU A 116 5.56 -0.57 -2.37
C LEU A 116 4.94 -0.65 -0.97
N VAL A 117 5.31 0.29 -0.10
CA VAL A 117 4.87 0.33 1.31
C VAL A 117 4.17 1.66 1.56
N ILE A 118 2.87 1.60 1.85
CA ILE A 118 2.08 2.78 2.23
C ILE A 118 1.95 2.83 3.75
N HIS A 119 2.33 3.97 4.32
CA HIS A 119 2.28 4.22 5.76
C HIS A 119 1.09 5.12 6.10
N PHE A 120 0.16 4.64 6.94
CA PHE A 120 -0.96 5.44 7.45
C PHE A 120 -0.70 5.98 8.86
N THR A 121 0.32 5.46 9.52
CA THR A 121 0.77 5.89 10.84
C THR A 121 2.27 6.16 10.82
N PRO A 122 2.76 7.11 11.64
CA PRO A 122 4.20 7.30 11.80
C PRO A 122 4.89 6.00 12.22
N LYS A 123 6.11 5.78 11.72
CA LYS A 123 6.97 4.67 12.17
C LYS A 123 7.16 4.74 13.68
N SER A 124 7.13 3.58 14.34
CA SER A 124 7.44 3.52 15.77
C SER A 124 8.87 4.00 16.04
N LEU A 125 9.13 4.50 17.26
CA LEU A 125 10.47 4.91 17.65
C LEU A 125 11.49 3.79 17.44
N LEU A 126 11.12 2.55 17.75
CA LEU A 126 11.97 1.38 17.48
C LEU A 126 12.30 1.25 15.99
N ARG A 127 11.31 1.36 15.10
CA ARG A 127 11.52 1.28 13.65
C ARG A 127 12.43 2.40 13.15
N LEU A 128 12.21 3.63 13.63
CA LEU A 128 13.06 4.79 13.31
C LEU A 128 14.50 4.58 13.77
N CYS A 129 14.71 4.12 15.01
CA CYS A 129 16.04 3.80 15.52
C CYS A 129 16.71 2.69 14.71
N LEU A 130 15.98 1.63 14.35
CA LEU A 130 16.51 0.55 13.51
C LEU A 130 16.90 1.05 12.12
N ASP A 131 16.08 1.90 11.49
CA ASP A 131 16.38 2.49 10.18
C ASP A 131 17.68 3.32 10.23
N VAL A 132 17.89 4.11 11.29
CA VAL A 132 19.13 4.86 11.52
C VAL A 132 20.32 3.91 11.69
N VAL A 133 20.18 2.86 12.50
CA VAL A 133 21.27 1.89 12.73
C VAL A 133 21.67 1.18 11.44
N VAL A 134 20.70 0.80 10.60
CA VAL A 134 20.95 0.17 9.30
C VAL A 134 21.58 1.17 8.34
N THR A 135 21.03 2.39 8.22
CA THR A 135 21.55 3.45 7.33
C THR A 135 23.00 3.79 7.64
N TYR A 136 23.37 3.82 8.92
CA TYR A 136 24.72 4.14 9.38
C TYR A 136 25.50 2.91 9.86
N GLU A 137 25.21 1.71 9.30
CA GLU A 137 25.83 0.45 9.72
C GLU A 137 27.35 0.60 9.87
N LYS A 138 28.03 1.09 8.83
CA LYS A 138 29.50 1.23 8.82
C LYS A 138 30.06 1.99 10.03
N LYS A 139 29.32 2.96 10.57
CA LYS A 139 29.73 3.75 11.73
C LYS A 139 29.34 3.09 13.05
N LEU A 140 28.16 2.46 13.11
CA LEU A 140 27.58 1.96 14.35
C LEU A 140 27.89 0.48 14.63
N ARG A 141 28.41 -0.27 13.64
CA ARG A 141 28.66 -1.71 13.73
C ARG A 141 29.52 -2.12 14.92
N SER A 142 30.47 -1.26 15.34
CA SER A 142 31.32 -1.51 16.51
C SER A 142 30.51 -1.57 17.80
N GLU A 143 29.37 -0.89 17.89
CA GLU A 143 28.55 -0.76 19.10
C GLU A 143 27.41 -1.78 19.16
N TRP A 144 27.23 -2.61 18.11
CA TRP A 144 26.09 -3.53 18.02
C TRP A 144 26.03 -4.57 19.13
N TRP A 145 27.17 -4.93 19.73
CA TRP A 145 27.23 -5.84 20.86
C TRP A 145 26.50 -5.29 22.10
N SER A 146 26.34 -3.97 22.22
CA SER A 146 25.61 -3.33 23.32
C SER A 146 24.09 -3.43 23.18
N VAL A 147 23.59 -3.75 21.98
CA VAL A 147 22.16 -3.87 21.68
C VAL A 147 21.64 -5.24 22.15
N PRO A 148 20.41 -5.36 22.68
CA PRO A 148 19.81 -6.65 23.04
C PRO A 148 19.85 -7.70 21.91
N ALA A 149 20.06 -8.97 22.27
CA ALA A 149 20.30 -10.06 21.30
C ALA A 149 19.17 -10.24 20.27
N ASN A 150 17.91 -10.04 20.68
CA ASN A 150 16.75 -10.07 19.79
C ASN A 150 16.83 -8.99 18.71
N LEU A 151 17.27 -7.77 19.07
CA LEU A 151 17.44 -6.68 18.12
C LEU A 151 18.69 -6.85 17.24
N GLN A 152 19.77 -7.43 17.77
CA GLN A 152 20.92 -7.81 16.94
C GLN A 152 20.54 -8.81 15.85
N LYS A 153 19.63 -9.76 16.15
CA LYS A 153 19.10 -10.68 15.14
C LYS A 153 18.33 -9.91 14.05
N VAL A 154 17.40 -9.03 14.44
CA VAL A 154 16.64 -8.19 13.50
C VAL A 154 17.55 -7.35 12.61
N LEU A 155 18.60 -6.76 13.16
CA LEU A 155 19.56 -5.97 12.41
C LEU A 155 20.34 -6.80 11.38
N ARG A 156 20.73 -8.02 11.73
CA ARG A 156 21.38 -8.96 10.80
C ARG A 156 20.46 -9.36 9.66
N ASP A 157 19.23 -9.73 9.96
CA ASP A 157 18.24 -10.14 8.97
C ASP A 157 17.96 -9.01 7.96
N ARG A 158 17.95 -7.75 8.42
CA ARG A 158 17.75 -6.56 7.57
C ARG A 158 18.93 -6.23 6.64
N LEU A 159 20.15 -6.59 7.04
CA LEU A 159 21.34 -6.33 6.22
C LEU A 159 21.62 -7.45 5.21
N GLN A 160 21.13 -8.67 5.45
CA GLN A 160 21.27 -9.80 4.53
C GLN A 160 20.36 -9.70 3.29
N GLN A 161 19.47 -8.72 3.25
CA GLN A 161 18.51 -8.51 2.16
C GLN A 161 19.05 -7.60 1.03
N PHE A 162 20.36 -7.31 0.99
CA PHE A 162 21.02 -6.54 -0.07
C PHE A 162 22.23 -7.28 -0.63
#